data_AF-A0A957AAX1-F1
#
_entry.id   AF-A0A957AAX1-F1
#
_cell.length_a   1.000
_cell.length_b   1.000
_cell.length_c   1.000
_cell.angle_alpha   90.00
_cell.angle_beta   90.00
_cell.angle_gamma   90.00
#
_symmetry.space_group_name_H-M   'P 1'
#
loop_
_entity.id
_entity.type
_entity.pdbx_description
1 polymer ?
#
loop_
_entity_poly.entity_id
_entity_poly.type
_entity_poly.pdbx_seq_one_letter_code
_entity_poly.pdbx_strand_id
1 'polypeptide(L)'
;MDRLIAAWRLRNACAMALEQAIDAVESAVCEASDQELVALIESFAPARSSSPEYAATLDRLVELLWDTVPGRMPSLHAVFAERNPRQWGAIANMLAPAAGTRREQQRFQPPGARRPAVVLR
;
A
#
# COMPACT_ATOMS: atom_id res chain seq x y z
N MET A 1 -26.00 -29.60 4.29
CA MET A 1 -25.96 -28.63 3.17
C MET A 1 -25.81 -27.19 3.68
N ASP A 2 -26.46 -26.84 4.78
CA ASP A 2 -26.50 -25.47 5.32
C ASP A 2 -25.15 -24.91 5.79
N ARG A 3 -24.25 -25.73 6.34
CA ARG A 3 -22.92 -25.28 6.79
C ARG A 3 -22.03 -24.79 5.65
N LEU A 4 -22.10 -25.45 4.48
CA LEU A 4 -21.31 -25.06 3.31
C LEU A 4 -21.82 -23.75 2.71
N ILE A 5 -23.16 -23.60 2.64
CA ILE A 5 -23.79 -22.36 2.18
C ILE A 5 -23.48 -21.20 3.14
N ALA A 6 -23.54 -21.44 4.45
CA ALA A 6 -23.18 -20.44 5.46
C ALA A 6 -21.71 -20.01 5.36
N ALA A 7 -20.78 -20.96 5.22
CA ALA A 7 -19.36 -20.68 5.02
C ALA A 7 -19.11 -19.87 3.74
N TRP A 8 -19.79 -20.22 2.64
CA TRP A 8 -19.70 -19.48 1.38
C TRP A 8 -20.20 -18.03 1.50
N ARG A 9 -21.33 -17.82 2.18
CA ARG A 9 -21.87 -16.48 2.45
C ARG A 9 -20.93 -15.66 3.33
N LEU A 10 -20.37 -16.25 4.38
CA LEU A 10 -19.40 -15.58 5.26
C LEU A 10 -18.16 -15.14 4.47
N ARG A 11 -17.61 -16.02 3.63
CA ARG A 11 -16.48 -15.67 2.76
C ARG A 11 -16.79 -14.45 1.88
N ASN A 12 -17.99 -14.41 1.27
CA ASN A 12 -18.38 -13.29 0.42
C ASN A 12 -18.60 -12.00 1.21
N ALA A 13 -19.18 -12.09 2.41
CA ALA A 13 -19.33 -10.94 3.30
C ALA A 13 -17.96 -10.37 3.73
N CYS A 14 -17.01 -11.23 4.08
CA CYS A 14 -15.64 -10.81 4.40
C CYS A 14 -14.95 -10.16 3.19
N ALA A 15 -15.15 -10.70 1.97
CA ALA A 15 -14.59 -10.10 0.76
C ALA A 15 -15.15 -8.69 0.51
N MET A 16 -16.47 -8.50 0.65
CA MET A 16 -17.10 -7.18 0.51
C MET A 16 -16.64 -6.19 1.57
N ALA A 17 -16.55 -6.63 2.83
CA ALA A 17 -16.07 -5.78 3.92
C ALA A 17 -14.63 -5.32 3.69
N LEU A 18 -13.81 -6.19 3.11
CA LEU A 18 -12.42 -5.88 2.79
C LEU A 18 -12.30 -4.93 1.60
N GLU A 19 -13.13 -5.08 0.56
CA GLU A 19 -13.24 -4.09 -0.52
C GLU A 19 -13.59 -2.71 0.03
N GLN A 20 -14.60 -2.62 0.91
CA GLN A 20 -14.99 -1.37 1.56
C GLN A 20 -13.88 -0.78 2.44
N ALA A 21 -13.13 -1.62 3.15
CA ALA A 21 -12.00 -1.17 3.96
C ALA A 21 -10.89 -0.58 3.08
N ILE A 22 -10.59 -1.19 1.93
CA ILE A 22 -9.62 -0.66 0.97
C ILE A 22 -10.09 0.69 0.43
N ASP A 23 -11.36 0.81 0.01
CA ASP A 23 -11.93 2.07 -0.48
C ASP A 23 -11.85 3.18 0.57
N ALA A 24 -12.14 2.88 1.83
CA ALA A 24 -12.03 3.84 2.93
C ALA A 24 -10.59 4.31 3.15
N VAL A 25 -9.62 3.39 3.07
CA VAL A 25 -8.19 3.72 3.18
C VAL A 25 -7.72 4.56 1.98
N GLU A 26 -8.13 4.21 0.75
CA GLU A 26 -7.83 5.00 -0.45
C GLU A 26 -8.38 6.43 -0.32
N SER A 27 -9.62 6.59 0.15
CA SER A 27 -10.22 7.91 0.41
C SER A 27 -9.43 8.69 1.45
N ALA A 28 -9.07 8.05 2.58
CA ALA A 28 -8.30 8.69 3.64
C ALA A 28 -6.89 9.11 3.14
N VAL A 29 -6.25 8.32 2.30
CA VAL A 29 -4.95 8.66 1.67
C VAL A 29 -5.08 9.86 0.74
N CYS A 30 -6.15 9.93 -0.05
CA CYS A 30 -6.42 11.07 -0.91
C CYS A 30 -6.62 12.37 -0.11
N GLU A 31 -7.32 12.30 1.02
CA GLU A 31 -7.64 13.45 1.88
C GLU A 31 -6.48 13.86 2.80
N ALA A 32 -5.61 12.93 3.17
CA ALA A 32 -4.49 13.19 4.06
C ALA A 32 -3.51 14.22 3.49
N SER A 33 -2.95 15.08 4.33
CA SER A 33 -1.86 16.00 4.00
C SER A 33 -0.52 15.28 3.79
N ASP A 34 0.45 15.93 3.14
CA ASP A 34 1.78 15.32 2.92
C ASP A 34 2.47 15.01 4.26
N GLN A 35 2.23 15.84 5.28
CA GLN A 35 2.76 15.63 6.62
C GLN A 35 2.16 14.38 7.29
N GLU A 36 0.87 14.13 7.13
CA GLU A 36 0.21 12.93 7.65
C GLU A 36 0.71 11.67 6.94
N LEU A 37 0.91 11.72 5.62
CA LEU A 37 1.49 10.61 4.86
C LEU A 37 2.93 10.33 5.29
N VAL A 38 3.73 11.37 5.53
CA VAL A 38 5.09 11.22 6.09
C VAL A 38 5.04 10.55 7.46
N ALA A 39 4.18 11.02 8.37
CA ALA A 39 4.03 10.44 9.70
C ALA A 39 3.56 8.97 9.64
N LEU A 40 2.67 8.64 8.70
CA LEU A 40 2.25 7.27 8.45
C LEU A 40 3.44 6.41 8.02
N ILE A 41 4.23 6.83 7.04
CA ILE A 41 5.41 6.09 6.57
C ILE A 41 6.44 5.94 7.70
N GLU A 42 6.62 6.98 8.52
CA GLU A 42 7.52 6.92 9.68
C GLU A 42 7.09 5.91 10.74
N SER A 43 5.79 5.63 10.87
CA SER A 43 5.31 4.59 11.79
C SER A 43 5.85 3.20 11.43
N PHE A 44 6.27 3.00 10.16
CA PHE A 44 6.90 1.79 9.64
C PHE A 44 8.44 1.83 9.66
N ALA A 45 9.06 2.79 10.37
CA ALA A 45 10.52 2.94 10.39
C ALA A 45 11.27 1.65 10.77
N PRO A 46 12.38 1.29 10.10
CA PRO A 46 13.12 0.04 10.33
C PRO A 46 13.64 -0.14 11.77
N ALA A 47 13.90 0.97 12.47
CA ALA A 47 14.38 0.96 13.85
C ALA A 47 13.30 0.56 14.89
N ARG A 48 12.01 0.46 14.48
CA ARG A 48 10.90 0.12 15.39
C ARG A 48 10.44 -1.33 15.31
N SER A 49 10.86 -2.12 14.31
CA SER A 49 10.56 -3.56 14.24
C SER A 49 11.44 -4.26 13.21
N SER A 50 12.21 -5.26 13.64
CA SER A 50 13.06 -6.09 12.79
C SER A 50 12.34 -7.28 12.14
N SER A 51 11.00 -7.34 12.21
CA SER A 51 10.23 -8.48 11.71
C SER A 51 9.94 -8.37 10.21
N PRO A 52 10.13 -9.44 9.40
CA PRO A 52 9.88 -9.45 7.96
C PRO A 52 8.43 -9.12 7.56
N GLU A 53 7.47 -9.31 8.46
CA GLU A 53 6.07 -8.93 8.25
C GLU A 53 5.91 -7.42 8.03
N TYR A 54 6.73 -6.60 8.69
CA TYR A 54 6.69 -5.14 8.55
C TYR A 54 7.19 -4.67 7.19
N ALA A 55 8.21 -5.33 6.63
CA ALA A 55 8.69 -5.02 5.29
C ALA A 55 7.59 -5.27 4.25
N ALA A 56 6.88 -6.40 4.36
CA ALA A 56 5.75 -6.71 3.49
C ALA A 56 4.59 -5.70 3.64
N THR A 57 4.30 -5.23 4.85
CA THR A 57 3.27 -4.20 5.07
C THR A 57 3.67 -2.84 4.47
N LEU A 58 4.93 -2.44 4.61
CA LEU A 58 5.43 -1.19 4.04
C LEU A 58 5.43 -1.23 2.51
N ASP A 59 5.83 -2.35 1.90
CA ASP A 59 5.76 -2.53 0.45
C ASP A 59 4.32 -2.32 -0.07
N ARG A 60 3.32 -2.90 0.61
CA ARG A 60 1.90 -2.74 0.28
C ARG A 60 1.39 -1.32 0.47
N LEU A 61 1.82 -0.63 1.53
CA LEU A 61 1.50 0.78 1.71
C LEU A 61 2.08 1.62 0.56
N VAL A 62 3.33 1.39 0.18
CA VAL A 62 3.93 2.13 -0.93
C VAL A 62 3.27 1.78 -2.26
N GLU A 63 2.82 0.54 -2.49
CA GLU A 63 1.93 0.16 -3.62
C GLU A 63 0.67 1.02 -3.66
N LEU A 64 -0.04 1.08 -2.54
CA LEU A 64 -1.26 1.88 -2.42
C LEU A 64 -0.99 3.36 -2.72
N LEU A 65 0.06 3.96 -2.16
CA LEU A 65 0.38 5.38 -2.38
C LEU A 65 0.66 5.69 -3.86
N TRP A 66 1.39 4.82 -4.55
CA TRP A 66 1.65 4.97 -6.00
C TRP A 66 0.37 4.83 -6.83
N ASP A 67 -0.56 3.97 -6.43
CA ASP A 67 -1.81 3.74 -7.13
C ASP A 67 -2.84 4.86 -6.90
N THR A 68 -2.86 5.44 -5.69
CA THR A 68 -3.87 6.41 -5.27
C THR A 68 -3.42 7.86 -5.42
N VAL A 69 -2.16 8.17 -5.11
CA VAL A 69 -1.62 9.54 -5.08
C VAL A 69 -0.26 9.69 -5.79
N PRO A 70 -0.10 9.20 -7.04
CA PRO A 70 1.20 9.21 -7.74
C PRO A 70 1.84 10.59 -7.86
N GLY A 71 1.02 11.65 -8.01
CA GLY A 71 1.50 13.03 -8.12
C GLY A 71 2.18 13.58 -6.86
N ARG A 72 1.97 12.96 -5.70
CA ARG A 72 2.55 13.38 -4.40
C ARG A 72 3.86 12.66 -4.08
N MET A 73 4.16 11.58 -4.79
CA MET A 73 5.34 10.75 -4.57
C MET A 73 6.67 11.53 -4.67
N PRO A 74 6.87 12.48 -5.60
CA PRO A 74 8.10 13.28 -5.63
C PRO A 74 8.33 14.11 -4.36
N SER A 75 7.26 14.70 -3.80
CA SER A 75 7.33 15.47 -2.55
C SER A 75 7.70 14.57 -1.36
N LEU A 76 7.06 13.40 -1.26
CA LEU A 76 7.37 12.42 -0.23
C LEU A 76 8.81 11.90 -0.37
N HIS A 77 9.25 11.60 -1.59
CA HIS A 77 10.63 11.20 -1.87
C HIS A 77 11.64 12.24 -1.40
N ALA A 78 11.42 13.53 -1.71
CA ALA A 78 12.32 14.61 -1.26
C ALA A 78 12.48 14.62 0.26
N VAL A 79 11.36 14.52 1.00
CA VAL A 79 11.38 14.50 2.47
C VAL A 79 12.22 13.35 3.02
N PHE A 80 12.16 12.15 2.43
CA PHE A 80 12.93 11.00 2.92
C PHE A 80 14.36 10.94 2.36
N ALA A 81 14.62 11.53 1.19
CA ALA A 81 15.95 11.62 0.59
C ALA A 81 16.88 12.58 1.35
N GLU A 82 16.33 13.64 1.93
CA GLU A 82 17.07 14.60 2.76
C GLU A 82 17.42 14.07 4.16
N ARG A 83 16.81 12.95 4.57
CA ARG A 83 17.06 12.33 5.88
C ARG A 83 18.31 11.46 5.85
N ASN A 84 18.68 10.95 7.04
CA ASN A 84 19.81 10.04 7.19
C ASN A 84 19.72 8.85 6.20
N PRO A 85 20.63 8.77 5.20
CA PRO A 85 20.54 7.77 4.15
C PRO A 85 20.65 6.33 4.64
N ARG A 86 21.33 6.09 5.78
CA ARG A 86 21.47 4.75 6.37
C ARG A 86 20.15 4.18 6.88
N GLN A 87 19.22 5.05 7.28
CA GLN A 87 17.93 4.65 7.84
C GLN A 87 16.81 4.75 6.82
N TRP A 88 16.82 5.82 6.01
CA TRP A 88 15.69 6.17 5.15
C TRP A 88 15.96 5.94 3.66
N GLY A 89 17.20 5.62 3.27
CA GLY A 89 17.56 5.47 1.86
C GLY A 89 16.75 4.41 1.12
N ALA A 90 16.42 3.29 1.78
CA ALA A 90 15.56 2.26 1.18
C ALA A 90 14.14 2.80 0.89
N ILE A 91 13.55 3.51 1.85
CA ILE A 91 12.22 4.12 1.71
C ILE A 91 12.25 5.19 0.62
N ALA A 92 13.26 6.08 0.63
CA ALA A 92 13.44 7.09 -0.40
C ALA A 92 13.48 6.46 -1.80
N ASN A 93 14.23 5.37 -1.98
CA ASN A 93 14.29 4.65 -3.26
C ASN A 93 12.95 4.06 -3.70
N MET A 94 12.09 3.62 -2.77
CA MET A 94 10.76 3.10 -3.09
C MET A 94 9.78 4.21 -3.53
N LEU A 95 9.98 5.43 -3.05
CA LEU A 95 9.20 6.61 -3.40
C LEU A 95 9.77 7.35 -4.64
N ALA A 96 10.98 7.00 -5.06
CA ALA A 96 11.65 7.66 -6.18
C ALA A 96 10.88 7.46 -7.51
N PRO A 97 10.91 8.44 -8.43
CA PRO A 97 10.20 8.35 -9.71
C PRO A 97 10.51 7.07 -10.52
N ALA A 98 11.75 6.59 -10.46
CA ALA A 98 12.17 5.36 -11.13
C ALA A 98 11.42 4.10 -10.62
N ALA A 99 10.98 4.09 -9.36
CA ALA A 99 10.15 3.02 -8.82
C ALA A 99 8.72 3.06 -9.41
N GLY A 100 8.16 4.25 -9.58
CA GLY A 100 6.87 4.47 -10.24
C GLY A 100 6.88 3.95 -11.69
N THR A 101 7.88 4.34 -12.48
CA THR A 101 8.03 3.88 -13.88
C THR A 101 8.14 2.35 -13.97
N ARG A 102 8.90 1.72 -13.07
CA ARG A 102 9.03 0.25 -13.03
C ARG A 102 7.69 -0.41 -12.73
N ARG A 103 6.87 0.18 -11.85
CA ARG A 103 5.54 -0.35 -11.49
C ARG A 103 4.53 -0.19 -12.61
N GLU A 104 4.52 0.95 -13.29
CA GLU A 104 3.68 1.15 -14.49
C GLU A 104 3.98 0.10 -15.57
N GLN A 105 5.26 -0.21 -15.79
CA GLN A 105 5.69 -1.24 -16.74
C GLN A 105 5.28 -2.66 -16.32
N GLN A 106 5.14 -2.92 -15.02
CA GLN A 106 4.72 -4.22 -14.47
C GLN A 106 3.20 -4.37 -14.36
N ARG A 107 2.44 -3.28 -14.53
CA ARG A 107 0.97 -3.24 -14.41
C ARG A 107 0.32 -3.85 -15.65
N PHE A 108 0.57 -5.13 -15.92
CA PHE A 108 -0.22 -5.92 -16.84
C PHE A 108 -1.54 -6.30 -16.15
N GLN A 109 -2.64 -5.62 -16.52
CA GLN A 109 -4.00 -6.03 -16.14
C GLN A 109 -4.65 -6.71 -17.34
N PRO A 110 -4.89 -8.03 -17.30
CA PRO A 110 -5.70 -8.66 -18.33
C PRO A 110 -7.15 -8.12 -18.27
N PRO A 111 -7.80 -7.89 -19.42
CA PRO A 111 -9.18 -7.43 -19.44
C PRO A 111 -10.09 -8.41 -18.69
N GLY A 112 -10.77 -7.93 -17.64
CA GLY A 112 -11.63 -8.74 -16.77
C GLY A 112 -11.05 -9.03 -15.37
N ALA A 113 -9.81 -8.63 -15.09
CA ALA A 113 -9.28 -8.63 -13.72
C ALA A 113 -10.03 -7.57 -12.88
N ARG A 114 -11.12 -7.96 -12.22
CA ARG A 114 -11.59 -7.24 -11.02
C ARG A 114 -10.42 -7.18 -10.03
N ARG A 115 -10.34 -6.09 -9.24
CA ARG A 115 -9.38 -5.88 -8.14
C ARG A 115 -8.96 -7.23 -7.55
N PRO A 116 -7.65 -7.49 -7.38
CA PRO A 116 -7.15 -8.80 -7.00
C PRO A 116 -7.95 -9.27 -5.78
N ALA A 117 -8.64 -10.41 -5.94
CA ALA A 117 -9.35 -11.02 -4.83
C ALA A 117 -8.35 -11.14 -3.70
N VAL A 118 -8.64 -10.54 -2.55
CA VAL A 118 -7.70 -10.55 -1.44
C VAL A 118 -7.34 -11.99 -1.13
N VAL A 119 -6.06 -12.31 -1.30
CA VAL A 119 -5.49 -13.61 -1.01
C VAL A 119 -5.26 -13.66 0.49
N LEU A 120 -6.27 -14.12 1.22
CA LEU A 120 -6.08 -14.57 2.59
C LEU A 120 -5.30 -15.88 2.52
N ARG A 121 -4.04 -15.88 2.96
CA ARG A 121 -3.24 -17.10 3.15
C ARG A 121 -3.52 -17.70 4.51
#